data_AF-A0A0F9CIR5-F1
#
_entry.id   AF-A0A0F9CIR5-F1
#
_cell.length_a   1.000
_cell.length_b   1.000
_cell.length_c   1.000
_cell.angle_alpha   90.00
_cell.angle_beta   90.00
_cell.angle_gamma   90.00
#
_symmetry.space_group_name_H-M   'P 1'
#
loop_
_entity.id
_entity.type
_entity.pdbx_description
1 polymer ?
#
loop_
_entity_poly.entity_id
_entity_poly.type
_entity_poly.pdbx_seq_one_letter_code
_entity_poly.pdbx_strand_id
1 'polypeptide(L)'
;MENTKQAEKPTLSTLAEENIREEGGYDVAAIQAAWARGDYGTLMDHKTGREIRPATAAEALASYESGEHGVIGIDGRDGDVYVSA
;
A
#
# COMPACT_ATOMS: atom_id res chain seq x y z
N MET A 1 -17.75 -28.33 11.42
CA MET A 1 -18.08 -27.02 10.81
C MET A 1 -16.79 -26.24 10.81
N GLU A 2 -16.07 -26.23 9.69
CA GLU A 2 -14.88 -25.40 9.54
C GLU A 2 -15.34 -23.95 9.55
N ASN A 3 -15.07 -23.25 10.66
CA ASN A 3 -15.20 -21.82 10.73
C ASN A 3 -14.04 -21.25 9.88
N THR A 4 -14.27 -21.13 8.58
CA THR A 4 -13.40 -20.36 7.68
C THR A 4 -13.42 -18.93 8.18
N LYS A 5 -12.47 -18.59 9.05
CA LYS A 5 -12.07 -17.20 9.24
C LYS A 5 -11.70 -16.71 7.85
N GLN A 6 -12.60 -15.98 7.18
CA GLN A 6 -12.15 -15.06 6.15
C GLN A 6 -11.10 -14.21 6.86
N ALA A 7 -9.84 -14.40 6.51
CA ALA A 7 -8.81 -13.49 6.95
C ALA A 7 -9.28 -12.12 6.46
N GLU A 8 -9.69 -11.26 7.40
CA GLU A 8 -10.15 -9.92 7.07
C GLU A 8 -9.05 -9.30 6.22
N LYS A 9 -9.39 -8.99 4.96
CA LYS A 9 -8.41 -8.36 4.07
C LYS A 9 -8.00 -7.06 4.76
N PRO A 10 -6.70 -6.77 4.85
CA PRO A 10 -6.24 -5.53 5.47
C PRO A 10 -6.92 -4.35 4.79
N THR A 11 -7.41 -3.41 5.59
CA THR A 11 -7.96 -2.13 5.12
C THR A 11 -6.94 -1.04 5.37
N LEU A 12 -7.08 0.10 4.68
CA LEU A 12 -6.32 1.30 5.01
C LEU A 12 -6.58 1.68 6.48
N SER A 13 -5.55 2.20 7.14
CA SER A 13 -5.70 2.84 8.45
C SER A 13 -6.15 4.30 8.29
N THR A 14 -6.63 4.91 9.37
CA THR A 14 -7.00 6.34 9.38
C THR A 14 -5.83 7.22 8.94
N LEU A 15 -4.62 6.92 9.40
CA LEU A 15 -3.41 7.68 9.05
C LEU A 15 -3.07 7.55 7.56
N ALA A 16 -3.17 6.33 7.01
CA ALA A 16 -2.99 6.12 5.58
C ALA A 16 -4.00 6.93 4.75
N GLU A 17 -5.28 6.95 5.15
CA GLU A 17 -6.30 7.76 4.47
C GLU A 17 -6.04 9.26 4.55
N GLU A 18 -5.56 9.76 5.70
CA GLU A 18 -5.20 11.17 5.89
C GLU A 18 -4.03 11.55 4.96
N ASN A 19 -2.94 10.78 4.98
CA ASN A 19 -1.78 11.00 4.12
C ASN A 19 -2.15 11.00 2.63
N ILE A 20 -2.95 10.03 2.18
CA ILE A 20 -3.43 9.94 0.80
C ILE A 20 -4.23 11.21 0.39
N ARG A 21 -5.07 11.72 1.29
CA ARG A 21 -5.87 12.94 1.05
C ARG A 21 -5.02 14.20 1.02
N GLU A 22 -3.98 14.28 1.84
CA GLU A 22 -3.07 15.42 1.92
C GLU A 22 -2.14 15.52 0.70
N GLU A 23 -1.62 14.39 0.19
CA GLU A 23 -0.78 14.38 -1.01
C GLU A 23 -1.55 14.74 -2.30
N GLY A 24 -2.88 14.62 -2.31
CA GLY A 24 -3.75 15.15 -3.37
C GLY A 24 -3.67 14.43 -4.73
N GLY A 25 -2.95 13.31 -4.82
CA GLY A 25 -2.71 12.56 -6.07
C GLY A 25 -3.45 11.23 -6.21
N TYR A 26 -4.13 10.76 -5.16
CA TYR A 26 -4.64 9.40 -5.07
C TYR A 26 -6.10 9.35 -4.59
N ASP A 27 -6.93 8.53 -5.22
CA ASP A 27 -8.31 8.29 -4.80
C ASP A 27 -8.36 7.16 -3.75
N VAL A 28 -8.66 7.53 -2.50
CA VAL A 28 -8.82 6.59 -1.37
C VAL A 28 -9.81 5.47 -1.71
N ALA A 29 -10.92 5.77 -2.38
CA ALA A 29 -11.93 4.75 -2.70
C ALA A 29 -11.40 3.74 -3.73
N ALA A 30 -10.60 4.21 -4.70
CA ALA A 30 -9.99 3.35 -5.70
C ALA A 30 -8.91 2.44 -5.08
N ILE A 31 -8.11 2.96 -4.13
CA ILE A 31 -7.14 2.17 -3.36
C ILE A 31 -7.86 1.13 -2.49
N GLN A 32 -8.92 1.51 -1.78
CA GLN A 32 -9.71 0.56 -0.99
C GLN A 32 -10.33 -0.54 -1.86
N ALA A 33 -10.83 -0.19 -3.04
CA ALA A 33 -11.34 -1.16 -4.01
C ALA A 33 -10.23 -2.11 -4.51
N ALA A 34 -8.99 -1.63 -4.63
CA ALA A 34 -7.82 -2.45 -4.95
C ALA A 34 -7.48 -3.44 -3.84
N TRP A 35 -7.43 -2.97 -2.61
CA TRP A 35 -7.14 -3.83 -1.47
C TRP A 35 -8.24 -4.89 -1.24
N ALA A 36 -9.51 -4.52 -1.47
CA ALA A 36 -10.63 -5.45 -1.42
C ALA A 36 -10.52 -6.59 -2.44
N ARG A 37 -9.88 -6.38 -3.60
CA ARG A 37 -9.57 -7.45 -4.58
C ARG A 37 -8.25 -8.17 -4.30
N GLY A 38 -7.46 -7.73 -3.31
CA GLY A 38 -6.16 -8.29 -2.95
C GLY A 38 -5.00 -7.72 -3.78
N ASP A 39 -5.23 -6.57 -4.41
CA ASP A 39 -4.26 -5.81 -5.18
C ASP A 39 -3.75 -4.67 -4.31
N TYR A 40 -2.54 -4.84 -3.78
CA TYR A 40 -1.90 -3.86 -2.87
C TYR A 40 -0.91 -2.96 -3.61
N GLY A 41 -0.90 -3.00 -4.94
CA GLY A 41 0.04 -2.26 -5.77
C GLY A 41 1.37 -2.97 -5.99
N THR A 42 2.27 -2.23 -6.64
CA THR A 42 3.60 -2.67 -7.00
C THR A 42 4.61 -2.00 -6.10
N LEU A 43 5.52 -2.79 -5.58
CA LEU A 43 6.67 -2.26 -4.86
C LEU A 43 7.73 -1.79 -5.84
N MET A 44 8.13 -0.53 -5.68
CA MET A 44 9.12 0.15 -6.51
C MET A 44 10.37 0.46 -5.68
N ASP A 45 11.54 0.35 -6.30
CA ASP A 45 12.78 0.85 -5.72
C ASP A 45 12.79 2.38 -5.82
N HIS A 46 12.81 3.06 -4.68
CA HIS A 46 12.64 4.51 -4.61
C HIS A 46 13.75 5.27 -5.34
N LYS A 47 14.97 4.72 -5.35
CA LYS A 47 16.16 5.36 -5.95
C LYS A 47 16.19 5.23 -7.46
N THR A 48 15.71 4.09 -7.99
CA THR A 48 15.83 3.75 -9.40
C THR A 48 14.51 3.81 -10.16
N GLY A 49 13.38 3.90 -9.45
CA GLY A 49 12.04 3.85 -10.02
C GLY A 49 11.72 2.50 -10.70
N ARG A 50 12.44 1.44 -10.35
CA ARG A 50 12.25 0.10 -10.95
C ARG A 50 11.30 -0.73 -10.11
N GLU A 51 10.42 -1.45 -10.78
CA GLU A 51 9.60 -2.48 -10.14
C GLU A 51 10.49 -3.57 -9.51
N ILE A 52 10.18 -3.89 -8.26
CA ILE A 52 10.80 -5.00 -7.53
C ILE A 52 9.91 -6.24 -7.60
N ARG A 53 8.64 -6.11 -7.18
CA ARG A 53 7.61 -7.17 -7.14
C ARG A 53 6.24 -6.57 -6.73
N PRO A 54 5.15 -7.35 -6.77
CA PRO A 54 3.91 -6.97 -6.08
C PRO A 54 4.15 -6.68 -4.59
N ALA A 55 3.51 -5.63 -4.09
CA ALA A 55 3.55 -5.28 -2.68
C ALA A 55 2.68 -6.25 -1.86
N THR A 56 3.11 -6.53 -0.65
CA THR A 56 2.23 -7.15 0.36
C THR A 56 1.34 -6.09 0.98
N ALA A 57 0.23 -6.51 1.59
CA ALA A 57 -0.66 -5.60 2.30
C ALA A 57 0.05 -4.81 3.43
N ALA A 58 1.00 -5.45 4.12
CA ALA A 58 1.76 -4.81 5.18
C ALA A 58 2.71 -3.73 4.64
N GLU A 59 3.34 -3.98 3.49
CA GLU A 59 4.21 -2.99 2.83
C GLU A 59 3.41 -1.83 2.26
N ALA A 60 2.27 -2.11 1.64
CA ALA A 60 1.37 -1.06 1.14
C ALA A 60 0.84 -0.20 2.30
N LEU A 61 0.47 -0.80 3.43
CA LEU A 61 0.05 -0.05 4.61
C LEU A 61 1.18 0.80 5.17
N ALA A 62 2.35 0.22 5.37
CA ALA A 62 3.50 0.96 5.88
C ALA A 62 3.90 2.12 4.96
N SER A 63 3.79 1.92 3.63
CA SER A 63 4.04 2.95 2.63
C SER A 63 3.03 4.09 2.74
N TYR A 64 1.73 3.81 2.77
CA TYR A 64 0.74 4.88 2.94
C TYR A 64 0.77 5.55 4.32
N GLU A 65 1.21 4.85 5.37
CA GLU A 65 1.37 5.43 6.71
C GLU A 65 2.64 6.28 6.86
N SER A 66 3.66 6.11 6.02
CA SER A 66 4.94 6.83 6.17
C SER A 66 4.88 8.32 5.84
N GLY A 67 3.75 8.79 5.28
CA GLY A 67 3.57 10.20 4.91
C GLY A 67 4.38 10.61 3.68
N GLU A 68 4.74 11.90 3.59
CA GLU A 68 5.36 12.56 2.44
C GLU A 68 6.43 11.66 1.78
N HIS A 69 6.08 11.08 0.62
CA HIS A 69 6.87 10.17 -0.25
C HIS A 69 6.58 8.66 -0.17
N GLY A 70 5.85 8.15 0.83
CA GLY A 70 5.47 6.74 0.88
C GLY A 70 6.62 5.74 1.00
N VAL A 71 7.80 6.18 1.44
CA VAL A 71 9.02 5.36 1.44
C VAL A 71 9.15 4.49 2.69
N ILE A 72 9.30 3.20 2.48
CA ILE A 72 9.53 2.19 3.51
C ILE A 72 10.85 1.44 3.29
N GLY A 73 11.42 0.94 4.39
CA GLY A 73 12.58 0.06 4.36
C GLY A 73 12.19 -1.39 4.07
N ILE A 74 12.81 -2.00 3.06
CA ILE A 74 12.52 -3.37 2.59
C ILE A 74 13.84 -4.07 2.31
N ASP A 75 14.14 -5.12 3.09
CA ASP A 75 15.36 -5.92 2.92
C ASP A 75 16.65 -5.06 2.78
N GLY A 76 16.71 -3.95 3.52
CA GLY A 76 17.82 -3.00 3.50
C GLY A 76 17.82 -1.97 2.35
N ARG A 77 16.71 -1.82 1.64
CA ARG A 77 16.51 -0.85 0.54
C ARG A 77 15.34 0.08 0.85
N ASP A 78 15.35 1.25 0.23
CA ASP A 78 14.25 2.21 0.28
C ASP A 78 13.30 1.92 -0.89
N GLY A 79 12.01 1.72 -0.62
CA GLY A 79 11.00 1.48 -1.65
C GLY A 79 9.67 2.14 -1.32
N ASP A 80 8.87 2.38 -2.35
CA ASP A 80 7.53 2.96 -2.25
C ASP A 80 6.52 2.07 -2.98
N VAL A 81 5.25 2.14 -2.56
CA VAL A 81 4.18 1.37 -3.19
C VAL A 81 3.40 2.24 -4.15
N TYR A 82 3.37 1.81 -5.40
CA TYR A 82 2.55 2.40 -6.44
C TYR A 82 1.33 1.54 -6.72
N VAL A 83 0.13 2.08 -6.49
CA VAL A 83 -1.13 1.47 -6.93
C VAL A 83 -1.57 2.20 -8.20
N SER A 84 -1.64 1.50 -9.33
CA SER A 84 -2.35 1.98 -10.53
C SER A 84 -3.86 1.89 -10.26
N ALA A 85 -4.38 2.85 -9.50
CA ALA A 85 -5.79 3.01 -9.23
C ALA A 85 -6.46 3.82 -10.37
#